data_AF-A0A7C7NDZ3-F1
#
_entry.id   AF-A0A7C7NDZ3-F1
#
_cell.length_a   1.000
_cell.length_b   1.000
_cell.length_c   1.000
_cell.angle_alpha   90.00
_cell.angle_beta   90.00
_cell.angle_gamma   90.00
#
_symmetry.space_group_name_H-M   'P 1'
#
loop_
_entity.id
_entity.type
_entity.pdbx_description
1 polymer ?
#
loop_
_entity_poly.entity_id
_entity_poly.type
_entity_poly.pdbx_seq_one_letter_code
_entity_poly.pdbx_strand_id
1 'polypeptide(L)' 'MKTMTCAQLGGACDVIFTAETFDEIGELSKAHGAEMMQKGDPAHLQAMQAMMDLMQDPEAMGKWFEDKRAEFDALPDDV' A
#
# COMPACT_ATOMS: atom_id res chain seq x y z
N MET A 1 10.91 3.18 -13.75
CA MET A 1 9.76 2.70 -12.96
C MET A 1 10.27 2.27 -11.61
N LYS A 2 9.45 2.38 -10.56
CA LYS A 2 9.86 1.97 -9.22
C LYS A 2 8.96 0.89 -8.69
N THR A 3 9.49 0.15 -7.72
CA THR A 3 8.86 -1.07 -7.23
C THR A 3 8.65 -1.05 -5.72
N MET A 4 7.40 -1.27 -5.29
CA MET A 4 7.02 -1.44 -3.88
C MET A 4 6.25 -2.73 -3.67
N THR A 5 6.30 -3.26 -2.46
CA THR A 5 5.53 -4.44 -2.07
C THR A 5 4.22 -4.06 -1.37
N CYS A 6 3.25 -4.97 -1.39
CA CYS A 6 2.03 -4.84 -0.61
C CYS A 6 2.32 -4.61 0.88
N ALA A 7 3.29 -5.32 1.45
CA ALA A 7 3.76 -5.12 2.83
C ALA A 7 4.30 -3.70 3.08
N GLN A 8 5.11 -3.15 2.15
CA GLN A 8 5.59 -1.77 2.25
C GLN A 8 4.45 -0.74 2.23
N LEU A 9 3.34 -1.06 1.58
CA LEU A 9 2.14 -0.21 1.48
C LEU A 9 1.12 -0.49 2.59
N GLY A 10 1.50 -1.21 3.65
CA GLY A 10 0.62 -1.51 4.79
C GLY A 10 -0.29 -2.72 4.60
N GLY A 11 -0.07 -3.51 3.56
CA GLY A 11 -0.73 -4.80 3.35
C GLY A 11 -0.01 -5.97 4.02
N ALA A 12 -0.44 -7.19 3.70
CA ALA A 12 -0.06 -8.39 4.45
C ALA A 12 0.88 -9.35 3.71
N CYS A 13 1.26 -9.05 2.47
CA CYS A 13 2.06 -9.95 1.63
C CYS A 13 3.14 -9.23 0.83
N ASP A 14 4.02 -10.00 0.18
CA ASP A 14 5.15 -9.48 -0.58
C ASP A 14 4.85 -9.31 -2.08
N VAL A 15 3.57 -9.20 -2.46
CA VAL A 15 3.20 -8.93 -3.86
C VAL A 15 3.86 -7.63 -4.30
N ILE A 16 4.54 -7.70 -5.44
CA ILE A 16 5.35 -6.62 -5.98
C ILE A 16 4.50 -5.80 -6.95
N PHE A 17 4.47 -4.49 -6.76
CA PHE A 17 3.86 -3.51 -7.63
C PHE A 17 4.94 -2.65 -8.27
N THR A 18 4.86 -2.46 -9.58
CA THR A 18 5.79 -1.64 -10.35
C THR A 18 4.99 -0.63 -11.15
N ALA A 19 5.32 0.66 -11.02
CA ALA A 19 4.68 1.74 -11.76
C ALA A 19 5.60 2.96 -11.90
N GLU A 20 5.15 3.98 -12.63
CA GLU A 20 5.90 5.24 -12.80
C GLU A 20 5.68 6.19 -11.63
N THR A 21 4.52 6.13 -10.99
CA THR A 21 4.13 7.03 -9.90
C THR A 21 3.63 6.28 -8.65
N PHE A 22 3.76 6.93 -7.50
CA PHE A 22 3.22 6.39 -6.25
C PHE A 22 1.70 6.22 -6.29
N ASP A 23 1.00 7.13 -6.97
CA ASP A 23 -0.46 7.06 -7.12
C ASP A 23 -0.89 5.80 -7.88
N GLU A 24 -0.19 5.43 -8.95
CA GLU A 24 -0.43 4.16 -9.67
C GLU A 24 -0.14 2.92 -8.80
N ILE A 25 0.95 2.95 -8.01
CA ILE A 25 1.23 1.91 -7.01
C ILE A 25 0.07 1.79 -5.99
N GLY A 26 -0.47 2.93 -5.55
CA GLY A 26 -1.63 2.98 -4.67
C GLY A 26 -2.87 2.34 -5.28
N GLU A 27 -3.16 2.60 -6.56
CA GLU A 27 -4.26 1.96 -7.27
C GLU A 27 -4.08 0.44 -7.42
N LEU A 28 -2.86 -0.01 -7.76
CA LEU A 28 -2.51 -1.44 -7.84
C LEU A 28 -2.68 -2.13 -6.48
N SER A 29 -2.18 -1.53 -5.41
CA SER A 29 -2.31 -2.04 -4.04
C SER A 29 -3.77 -2.12 -3.59
N LYS A 30 -4.58 -1.09 -3.92
CA LYS A 30 -6.01 -1.07 -3.62
C LYS A 30 -6.77 -2.15 -4.38
N ALA A 31 -6.49 -2.33 -5.68
CA ALA A 31 -7.10 -3.38 -6.49
C ALA A 31 -6.75 -4.77 -5.93
N HIS A 32 -5.49 -4.98 -5.56
CA HIS A 32 -5.03 -6.21 -4.92
C HIS A 32 -5.73 -6.47 -3.58
N GLY A 33 -5.81 -5.46 -2.71
CA GLY A 33 -6.51 -5.56 -1.42
C GLY A 33 -8.00 -5.90 -1.60
N ALA A 34 -8.67 -5.30 -2.59
CA ALA A 34 -10.06 -5.62 -2.90
C ALA A 34 -10.26 -7.07 -3.35
N GLU A 35 -9.33 -7.63 -4.13
CA GLU A 35 -9.36 -9.04 -4.52
C GLU A 35 -9.17 -9.95 -3.31
N MET A 36 -8.23 -9.63 -2.41
CA MET A 36 -7.97 -10.43 -1.21
C MET A 36 -9.12 -10.40 -0.22
N MET A 37 -9.83 -9.27 -0.09
CA MET A 37 -11.09 -9.20 0.65
C MET A 37 -12.14 -10.14 0.10
N GLN A 38 -12.33 -10.16 -1.23
CA GLN A 38 -13.32 -11.03 -1.87
C GLN A 38 -12.98 -12.51 -1.67
N LYS A 39 -11.68 -12.84 -1.65
CA LYS A 39 -11.18 -14.19 -1.34
C LYS A 39 -11.29 -14.53 0.15
N GLY A 40 -11.53 -13.54 1.02
CA GLY A 40 -11.62 -13.73 2.45
C GLY A 40 -10.26 -14.03 3.10
N ASP A 41 -9.16 -13.50 2.54
CA ASP A 41 -7.83 -13.72 3.09
C ASP A 41 -7.68 -13.07 4.48
N PRO A 42 -7.46 -13.85 5.56
CA PRO A 42 -7.45 -13.32 6.91
C PRO A 42 -6.36 -12.26 7.13
N ALA A 43 -5.19 -12.44 6.52
CA ALA A 43 -4.07 -11.54 6.73
C ALA A 43 -4.34 -10.16 6.10
N HIS A 44 -4.89 -10.13 4.89
CA HIS A 44 -5.31 -8.89 4.24
C HIS A 44 -6.49 -8.22 4.96
N LEU A 45 -7.45 -8.99 5.49
CA LEU A 45 -8.54 -8.43 6.29
C LEU A 45 -8.01 -7.74 7.57
N GLN A 46 -7.00 -8.31 8.23
CA GLN A 46 -6.34 -7.67 9.38
C GLN A 46 -5.60 -6.39 8.98
N ALA A 47 -4.85 -6.42 7.86
CA ALA A 47 -4.17 -5.23 7.35
C ALA A 47 -5.16 -4.10 7.01
N MET A 48 -6.30 -4.45 6.43
CA MET A 48 -7.36 -3.49 6.13
C MET A 48 -8.04 -2.94 7.36
N GLN A 49 -8.21 -3.75 8.41
CA GLN A 49 -8.68 -3.23 9.70
C GLN A 49 -7.70 -2.19 10.25
N ALA A 50 -6.39 -2.47 10.25
CA ALA A 50 -5.38 -1.51 10.69
C ALA A 50 -5.40 -0.21 9.85
N MET A 51 -5.62 -0.33 8.54
CA MET A 51 -5.78 0.83 7.67
C MET A 51 -7.08 1.60 7.93
N MET A 52 -8.18 0.92 8.26
CA MET A 52 -9.44 1.56 8.65
C MET A 52 -9.31 2.32 9.96
N ASP A 53 -8.62 1.74 10.96
CA ASP A 53 -8.29 2.41 12.22
C ASP A 53 -7.42 3.67 11.96
N LEU A 54 -6.41 3.56 11.09
CA LEU A 54 -5.60 4.70 10.67
C LEU A 54 -6.43 5.80 9.98
N MET A 55 -7.41 5.43 9.15
CA MET A 55 -8.31 6.38 8.47
C MET A 55 -9.23 7.15 9.43
N GLN A 56 -9.41 6.69 10.67
CA GLN A 56 -10.18 7.44 11.68
C GLN A 56 -9.43 8.69 12.16
N ASP A 57 -8.11 8.71 12.03
CA ASP A 57 -7.25 9.84 12.36
C ASP A 57 -6.69 10.47 11.07
N PRO A 58 -7.28 11.58 10.59
CA PRO A 58 -6.84 12.19 9.33
C PRO A 58 -5.41 12.72 9.39
N GLU A 59 -4.89 13.07 10.57
CA GLU A 59 -3.51 13.55 10.74
C GLU A 59 -2.53 12.37 10.64
N ALA A 60 -2.83 11.26 11.32
CA ALA A 60 -2.05 10.03 11.21
C ALA A 60 -2.07 9.44 9.80
N MET A 61 -3.24 9.46 9.14
CA MET A 61 -3.38 9.02 7.75
C MET A 61 -2.57 9.89 6.79
N GLY A 62 -2.62 11.23 6.96
CA GLY A 62 -1.84 12.17 6.16
C GLY A 62 -0.34 11.88 6.29
N LYS A 63 0.15 11.77 7.53
CA LYS A 63 1.55 11.46 7.80
C LYS A 63 1.97 10.13 7.20
N TRP A 64 1.16 9.08 7.37
CA TRP A 64 1.45 7.77 6.82
C TRP A 64 1.56 7.81 5.29
N PHE A 65 0.67 8.54 4.62
CA PHE A 65 0.69 8.66 3.17
C PHE A 65 1.92 9.45 2.67
N GLU A 66 2.29 10.52 3.36
CA GLU A 66 3.52 11.27 3.07
C GLU A 66 4.77 10.40 3.29
N ASP A 67 4.83 9.63 4.37
CA ASP A 67 5.92 8.69 4.64
C ASP A 67 6.01 7.65 3.49
N LYS A 68 4.88 7.06 3.06
CA LYS A 68 4.87 6.09 1.95
C LYS A 68 5.28 6.67 0.61
N ARG A 69 4.86 7.90 0.32
CA ARG A 69 5.30 8.61 -0.89
C ARG A 69 6.81 8.92 -0.82
N ALA A 70 7.33 9.34 0.33
CA ALA A 70 8.76 9.56 0.51
C ALA A 70 9.57 8.27 0.38
N GLU A 71 9.06 7.14 0.89
CA GLU A 71 9.65 5.81 0.67
C GLU A 71 9.72 5.49 -0.83
N PHE A 72 8.63 5.69 -1.58
CA PHE A 72 8.61 5.52 -3.03
C PHE A 72 9.63 6.41 -3.74
N ASP A 73 9.68 7.69 -3.38
CA ASP A 73 10.59 8.66 -4.01
C ASP A 73 12.06 8.31 -3.76
N ALA A 74 12.37 7.72 -2.60
CA ALA A 74 13.72 7.27 -2.25
C ALA A 74 14.13 5.95 -2.92
N LEU A 75 13.20 5.18 -3.48
CA LEU A 75 13.54 3.94 -4.18
C LEU A 75 14.29 4.23 -5.50
N PRO A 76 15.28 3.39 -5.84
CA PRO A 76 15.91 3.47 -7.14
C PRO A 76 14.88 3.15 -8.23
N ASP A 77 15.02 3.79 -9.38
CA ASP A 77 14.35 3.33 -10.58
C ASP A 77 14.93 1.97 -10.98
N ASP A 78 14.05 1.00 -11.23
CA ASP A 78 14.36 -0.21 -11.97
C ASP A 78 14.75 0.20 -13.40
N VAL A 79 16.06 0.09 -13.67
CA VAL A 79 16.75 0.51 -14.90
C VAL A 79 16.53 -0.46 -16.04
#